data_AF-A0AA86QIS4-F1
#
_entry.id   AF-A0AA86QIS4-F1
#
_cell.length_a   1.000
_cell.length_b   1.000
_cell.length_c   1.000
_cell.angle_alpha   90.00
_cell.angle_beta   90.00
_cell.angle_gamma   90.00
#
_symmetry.space_group_name_H-M   'P 1'
#
loop_
_entity.id
_entity.type
_entity.pdbx_description
1 polymer ?
#
loop_
_entity_poly.entity_id
_entity_poly.type
_entity_poly.pdbx_seq_one_letter_code
_entity_poly.pdbx_strand_id
1 'polypeptide(L)'
;MQSPSFLSTRALSTNFSPLACSPNAILTQKPAHSRQGIAWTSEENELLKVLVGEHGTRNWKQIAAALGKTAIQCAQHWQRVMNPNITKGKWSEEEDKALIEAVKQSPPKQWKQIANKMQGRTDTQVRYRLLKLKDSLIDYVGQEYLP
;
A
#
# COMPACT_ATOMS: atom_id res chain seq x y z
N MET A 1 -17.27 -76.67 4.97
CA MET A 1 -16.85 -76.62 6.39
C MET A 1 -15.34 -76.59 6.41
N GLN A 2 -14.75 -75.45 6.77
CA GLN A 2 -13.37 -75.33 7.25
C GLN A 2 -13.14 -73.85 7.63
N SER A 3 -13.03 -73.60 8.94
CA SER A 3 -12.26 -72.48 9.47
C SER A 3 -10.77 -72.77 9.22
N PRO A 4 -9.90 -71.75 9.17
CA PRO A 4 -9.21 -71.39 10.41
C PRO A 4 -8.90 -69.88 10.58
N SER A 5 -8.78 -69.51 11.86
CA SER A 5 -8.10 -68.35 12.43
C SER A 5 -6.56 -68.44 12.20
N PHE A 6 -5.67 -67.47 12.34
CA PHE A 6 -5.50 -66.17 13.02
C PHE A 6 -4.67 -65.27 12.07
N LEU A 7 -4.57 -63.94 12.25
CA LEU A 7 -3.43 -63.32 12.93
C LEU A 7 -3.76 -61.88 13.35
N SER A 8 -3.45 -61.62 14.61
CA SER A 8 -3.19 -60.32 15.24
C SER A 8 -2.28 -59.44 14.37
N THR A 9 -2.53 -58.13 14.31
CA THR A 9 -1.76 -57.11 15.06
C THR A 9 -2.29 -55.68 14.79
N ARG A 10 -2.45 -54.94 15.90
CA ARG A 10 -2.68 -53.49 16.06
C ARG A 10 -2.13 -52.56 14.96
N ALA A 11 -2.87 -51.48 14.68
CA ALA A 11 -2.33 -50.13 14.79
C ALA A 11 -3.42 -49.04 14.92
N LEU A 12 -3.33 -48.34 16.07
CA LEU A 12 -3.53 -46.91 16.30
C LEU A 12 -4.88 -46.24 15.99
N SER A 13 -5.59 -46.04 17.10
CA SER A 13 -6.55 -44.97 17.37
C SER A 13 -6.03 -43.60 16.93
N THR A 14 -6.81 -42.90 16.11
CA THR A 14 -6.96 -41.45 16.20
C THR A 14 -8.45 -41.13 16.19
N ASN A 15 -9.00 -40.98 17.39
CA ASN A 15 -10.31 -40.38 17.65
C ASN A 15 -10.38 -38.99 17.01
N PHE A 16 -11.13 -38.84 15.91
CA PHE A 16 -11.67 -37.54 15.52
C PHE A 16 -12.95 -37.31 16.32
N SER A 17 -12.83 -36.60 17.45
CA SER A 17 -14.00 -36.03 18.12
C SER A 17 -14.52 -34.86 17.30
N PRO A 18 -15.80 -34.85 16.85
CA PRO A 18 -16.40 -33.68 16.27
C PRO A 18 -16.85 -32.77 17.42
N LEU A 19 -16.07 -31.73 17.73
CA LEU A 19 -16.53 -30.72 18.67
C LEU A 19 -17.63 -29.88 18.00
N ALA A 20 -18.78 -29.96 18.66
CA ALA A 20 -20.03 -29.29 18.41
C ALA A 20 -19.89 -27.81 17.99
N CYS A 21 -20.64 -27.45 16.96
CA CYS A 21 -20.95 -26.07 16.63
C CYS A 21 -21.88 -25.52 17.72
N SER A 22 -21.38 -24.62 18.59
CA SER A 22 -22.24 -23.82 19.45
C SER A 22 -22.89 -22.69 18.65
N PRO A 23 -24.22 -22.51 18.70
CA PRO A 23 -24.91 -21.40 18.08
C PRO A 23 -24.89 -20.21 19.04
N ASN A 24 -23.94 -19.29 18.87
CA ASN A 24 -24.06 -17.86 19.23
C ASN A 24 -22.73 -17.15 19.01
N ALA A 25 -22.41 -16.87 17.74
CA ALA A 25 -21.46 -15.82 17.40
C ALA A 25 -22.28 -14.59 16.98
N ILE A 26 -22.40 -13.62 17.88
CA ILE A 26 -22.91 -12.28 17.56
C ILE A 26 -21.96 -11.71 16.51
N LEU A 27 -22.38 -11.75 15.24
CA LEU A 27 -21.71 -11.07 14.15
C LEU A 27 -21.84 -9.56 14.41
N THR A 28 -20.88 -8.98 15.12
CA THR A 28 -20.68 -7.54 15.13
C THR A 28 -20.33 -7.15 13.69
N GLN A 29 -21.33 -6.67 12.96
CA GLN A 29 -21.18 -6.18 11.60
C GLN A 29 -20.17 -5.03 11.64
N LYS A 30 -18.94 -5.28 11.17
CA LYS A 30 -18.04 -4.18 10.82
C LYS A 30 -18.76 -3.34 9.77
N PRO A 31 -18.91 -2.02 9.93
CA PRO A 31 -19.64 -1.22 8.98
C PRO A 31 -19.01 -1.40 7.60
N ALA A 32 -19.85 -1.75 6.63
CA ALA A 32 -19.45 -1.90 5.24
C ALA A 32 -18.79 -0.58 4.80
N HIS A 33 -17.52 -0.66 4.37
CA HIS A 33 -16.81 0.50 3.86
C HIS A 33 -17.60 1.09 2.69
N SER A 34 -18.18 2.27 2.91
CA SER A 34 -18.76 3.06 1.84
C SER A 34 -17.72 3.23 0.72
N ARG A 35 -18.12 2.96 -0.53
CA ARG A 35 -17.33 3.23 -1.74
C ARG A 35 -17.26 4.72 -2.08
N GLN A 36 -17.76 5.61 -1.22
CA GLN A 36 -17.58 7.04 -1.36
C GLN A 36 -16.23 7.38 -0.75
N GLY A 37 -15.29 7.82 -1.59
CA GLY A 37 -13.96 8.26 -1.14
C GLY A 37 -14.11 9.29 -0.02
N ILE A 38 -13.63 8.95 1.17
CA ILE A 38 -13.70 9.85 2.32
C ILE A 38 -12.82 11.07 2.01
N ALA A 39 -13.44 12.22 1.80
CA ALA A 39 -12.74 13.48 1.65
C ALA A 39 -11.96 13.78 2.95
N TRP A 40 -10.72 14.27 2.82
CA TRP A 40 -9.90 14.68 3.96
C TRP A 40 -10.15 16.16 4.25
N THR A 41 -10.65 16.47 5.44
CA THR A 41 -10.85 17.86 5.86
C THR A 41 -9.54 18.50 6.34
N SER A 42 -9.50 19.83 6.43
CA SER A 42 -8.33 20.53 6.99
C SER A 42 -8.06 20.13 8.44
N GLU A 43 -9.12 19.93 9.23
CA GLU A 43 -9.02 19.48 10.62
C GLU A 43 -8.44 18.07 10.72
N GLU A 44 -8.90 17.14 9.88
CA GLU A 44 -8.36 15.78 9.80
C GLU A 44 -6.89 15.77 9.35
N ASN A 45 -6.50 16.69 8.48
CA ASN A 45 -5.12 16.85 8.02
C ASN A 45 -4.20 17.35 9.14
N GLU A 46 -4.62 18.37 9.87
CA GLU A 46 -3.86 18.89 11.01
C GLU A 46 -3.76 17.83 12.11
N LEU A 47 -4.87 17.13 12.41
CA LEU A 47 -4.87 16.05 13.38
C LEU A 47 -3.95 14.90 12.94
N LEU A 48 -3.98 14.51 11.66
CA LEU A 48 -3.05 13.51 11.12
C LEU A 48 -1.59 13.95 11.31
N LYS A 49 -1.28 15.22 11.06
CA LYS A 49 0.07 15.78 11.21
C LYS A 49 0.56 15.76 12.65
N VAL A 50 -0.30 16.13 13.61
CA VAL A 50 0.00 16.04 15.03
C VAL A 50 0.24 14.58 15.43
N LEU A 51 -0.69 13.68 15.10
CA LEU A 51 -0.61 12.26 15.48
C LEU A 51 0.61 11.54 14.86
N VAL A 52 1.00 11.89 13.63
CA VAL A 52 2.23 11.35 13.04
C VAL A 52 3.48 11.93 13.69
N GLY A 53 3.45 13.19 14.15
CA GLY A 53 4.52 13.78 14.96
C GLY A 53 4.70 13.06 16.29
N GLU A 54 3.61 12.67 16.95
CA GLU A 54 3.61 12.00 18.25
C GLU A 54 3.94 10.50 18.17
N HIS A 55 3.28 9.77 17.26
CA HIS A 55 3.38 8.30 17.18
C HIS A 55 4.31 7.79 16.06
N GLY A 56 4.81 8.69 15.21
CA GLY A 56 5.60 8.35 14.04
C GLY A 56 4.81 7.64 12.93
N THR A 57 5.52 7.22 11.88
CA THR A 57 4.94 6.56 10.69
C THR A 57 4.88 5.04 10.78
N ARG A 58 5.07 4.47 11.98
CA ARG A 58 5.07 3.01 12.21
C ARG A 58 3.75 2.50 12.80
N ASN A 59 3.00 3.37 13.49
CA ASN A 59 1.83 2.99 14.30
C ASN A 59 0.51 3.52 13.73
N TRP A 60 0.27 3.28 12.43
CA TRP A 60 -0.94 3.76 11.74
C TRP A 60 -2.26 3.28 12.35
N LYS A 61 -2.28 2.14 13.05
CA LYS A 61 -3.48 1.63 13.73
C LYS A 61 -3.98 2.58 14.83
N GLN A 62 -3.06 3.17 15.59
CA GLN A 62 -3.39 4.10 16.66
C GLN A 62 -3.88 5.44 16.09
N ILE A 63 -3.18 5.95 15.07
CA ILE A 63 -3.54 7.17 14.35
C ILE A 63 -4.93 7.05 13.71
N ALA A 64 -5.21 5.91 13.09
CA ALA A 64 -6.48 5.60 12.46
C ALA A 64 -7.65 5.58 13.45
N ALA A 65 -7.43 5.03 14.65
CA ALA A 65 -8.45 4.98 15.70
C ALA A 65 -8.88 6.39 16.15
N ALA A 66 -7.94 7.33 16.25
CA ALA A 66 -8.23 8.72 16.61
C ALA A 66 -8.94 9.50 15.48
N LEU A 67 -8.66 9.18 14.22
CA LEU A 67 -9.27 9.83 13.05
C LEU A 67 -10.58 9.20 12.58
N GLY A 68 -10.99 8.08 13.15
CA GLY A 68 -12.14 7.30 12.66
C GLY A 68 -11.96 6.77 11.22
N LYS A 69 -10.72 6.71 10.72
CA LYS A 69 -10.37 6.20 9.37
C LYS A 69 -9.64 4.86 9.49
N THR A 70 -9.32 4.23 8.37
CA THR A 70 -8.47 3.02 8.36
C THR A 70 -6.98 3.36 8.37
N ALA A 71 -6.16 2.49 8.96
CA ALA A 71 -4.71 2.63 8.97
C ALA A 71 -4.11 2.81 7.56
N ILE A 72 -4.67 2.11 6.58
CA ILE A 72 -4.25 2.21 5.18
C ILE A 72 -4.56 3.60 4.61
N GLN A 73 -5.75 4.16 4.89
CA GLN A 73 -6.10 5.51 4.44
C GLN A 73 -5.17 6.57 5.05
N CYS A 74 -4.92 6.50 6.36
CA CYS A 74 -4.01 7.44 7.03
C CYS A 74 -2.59 7.35 6.46
N ALA A 75 -2.06 6.13 6.28
CA ALA A 75 -0.73 5.92 5.73
C ALA A 75 -0.61 6.45 4.29
N GLN A 76 -1.60 6.12 3.43
CA GLN A 76 -1.62 6.57 2.04
C GLN A 76 -1.73 8.09 1.94
N HIS A 77 -2.60 8.70 2.74
CA HIS A 77 -2.79 10.15 2.73
C HIS A 77 -1.55 10.89 3.22
N TRP A 78 -0.91 10.38 4.28
CA TRP A 78 0.39 10.88 4.73
C TRP A 78 1.43 10.81 3.62
N GLN A 79 1.64 9.63 3.06
CA GLN A 79 2.67 9.38 2.04
C GLN A 79 2.49 10.18 0.75
N ARG A 80 1.26 10.60 0.42
CA ARG A 80 0.94 11.25 -0.86
C ARG A 80 0.63 12.73 -0.75
N VAL A 81 0.21 13.22 0.41
CA VAL A 81 -0.37 14.57 0.52
C VAL A 81 0.19 15.36 1.70
N MET A 82 0.23 14.76 2.89
CA MET A 82 0.57 15.48 4.13
C MET A 82 2.04 15.43 4.54
N ASN A 83 2.81 14.47 4.04
CA ASN A 83 4.23 14.37 4.37
C ASN A 83 4.99 15.64 3.91
N PRO A 84 5.67 16.37 4.81
CA PRO A 84 6.38 17.61 4.49
C PRO A 84 7.54 17.39 3.51
N ASN A 85 8.04 16.16 3.40
CA ASN A 85 9.08 15.82 2.42
C ASN A 85 8.55 15.85 0.98
N ILE A 86 7.24 15.99 0.75
CA ILE A 86 6.67 16.08 -0.59
C ILE A 86 6.80 17.51 -1.12
N THR A 87 7.58 17.67 -2.18
CA THR A 87 7.75 18.92 -2.89
C THR A 87 6.47 19.28 -3.64
N LYS A 88 5.85 20.39 -3.22
CA LYS A 88 4.69 21.01 -3.87
C LYS A 88 5.19 22.16 -4.73
N GLY A 89 4.89 22.15 -6.03
CA GLY A 89 5.25 23.25 -6.93
C GLY A 89 5.72 22.81 -8.31
N LYS A 90 6.21 23.81 -9.06
CA LYS A 90 6.74 23.65 -10.42
C LYS A 90 7.96 22.73 -10.41
N TRP A 91 8.22 22.10 -11.56
CA TRP A 91 9.44 21.32 -11.79
C TRP A 91 10.54 22.27 -12.26
N SER A 92 11.72 22.12 -11.67
CA SER A 92 12.95 22.78 -12.12
C SER A 92 13.62 22.00 -13.23
N GLU A 93 14.47 22.66 -14.00
CA GLU A 93 15.24 22.00 -15.08
C GLU A 93 16.23 20.99 -14.51
N GLU A 94 16.76 21.24 -13.31
CA GLU A 94 17.63 20.32 -12.58
C GLU A 94 16.88 19.04 -12.20
N GLU A 95 15.65 19.17 -11.71
CA GLU A 95 14.79 18.01 -11.43
C GLU A 95 14.43 17.24 -12.69
N ASP A 96 14.24 17.91 -13.83
CA ASP A 96 13.97 17.24 -15.10
C ASP A 96 15.18 16.42 -15.57
N LYS A 97 16.39 16.97 -15.46
CA LYS A 97 17.63 16.25 -15.77
C LYS A 97 17.77 15.02 -14.90
N ALA A 98 17.61 15.18 -13.57
CA ALA A 98 17.66 14.06 -12.62
C ALA A 98 16.59 13.00 -12.92
N LEU A 99 15.38 13.42 -13.31
CA LEU A 99 14.30 12.53 -13.69
C LEU A 99 14.66 11.71 -14.94
N ILE A 100 15.21 12.34 -15.97
CA ILE A 100 15.63 11.65 -17.21
C ILE A 100 16.72 10.62 -16.90
N GLU A 101 17.72 10.99 -16.09
CA GLU A 101 18.77 10.06 -15.65
C GLU A 101 18.21 8.89 -14.84
N ALA A 102 17.29 9.17 -13.92
CA ALA A 102 16.65 8.15 -13.11
C ALA A 102 15.83 7.15 -13.95
N VAL A 103 15.16 7.62 -15.01
CA VAL A 103 14.45 6.75 -15.97
C VAL A 103 15.43 5.86 -16.73
N LYS A 104 16.55 6.40 -17.24
CA LYS A 104 17.58 5.62 -17.95
C LYS A 104 18.16 4.48 -17.10
N GLN A 105 18.29 4.72 -15.80
CA GLN A 105 18.88 3.75 -14.86
C GLN A 105 17.87 2.80 -14.22
N SER A 106 16.58 2.90 -14.57
CA SER A 106 15.52 2.10 -13.95
C SER A 106 14.78 1.31 -15.02
N PRO A 107 14.28 0.10 -14.73
CA PRO A 107 13.50 -0.62 -15.73
C PRO A 107 12.23 0.14 -16.14
N PRO A 108 11.71 -0.10 -17.35
CA PRO A 108 10.49 0.55 -17.84
C PRO A 108 9.33 0.44 -16.85
N LYS A 109 8.55 1.52 -16.74
CA LYS A 109 7.30 1.59 -15.94
C LYS A 109 7.45 1.41 -14.43
N GLN A 110 8.67 1.42 -13.88
CA GLN A 110 8.92 1.33 -12.44
C GLN A 110 8.90 2.70 -11.74
N TRP A 111 7.77 3.42 -11.87
CA TRP A 111 7.62 4.81 -11.40
C TRP A 111 7.92 5.01 -9.91
N LYS A 112 7.57 4.03 -9.07
CA LYS A 112 7.85 4.08 -7.63
C LYS A 112 9.35 4.03 -7.36
N GLN A 113 10.12 3.25 -8.11
CA GLN A 113 11.57 3.21 -7.97
C GLN A 113 12.21 4.50 -8.44
N ILE A 114 11.73 5.06 -9.56
CA ILE A 114 12.18 6.35 -10.08
C ILE A 114 11.89 7.46 -9.06
N ALA A 115 10.67 7.50 -8.51
CA ALA A 115 10.29 8.47 -7.47
C ALA A 115 11.14 8.35 -6.21
N ASN A 116 11.54 7.15 -5.79
CA ASN A 116 12.44 6.96 -4.65
C ASN A 116 13.85 7.53 -4.91
N LYS A 117 14.29 7.63 -6.17
CA LYS A 117 15.55 8.28 -6.55
C LYS A 117 15.43 9.81 -6.57
N MET A 118 14.21 10.34 -6.63
CA MET A 118 13.93 11.77 -6.64
C MET A 118 13.70 12.29 -5.22
N GLN A 119 14.21 13.48 -4.90
CA GLN A 119 13.97 14.08 -3.60
C GLN A 119 12.57 14.71 -3.55
N GLY A 120 11.67 14.09 -2.79
CA GLY A 120 10.36 14.66 -2.47
C GLY A 120 9.32 14.65 -3.59
N ARG A 121 9.57 13.95 -4.70
CA ARG A 121 8.57 13.74 -5.76
C ARG A 121 7.92 12.37 -5.62
N THR A 122 6.60 12.34 -5.78
CA THR A 122 5.80 11.09 -5.77
C THR A 122 5.83 10.41 -7.15
N ASP A 123 5.53 9.12 -7.18
CA ASP A 123 5.39 8.32 -8.41
C ASP A 123 4.36 8.92 -9.38
N THR A 124 3.28 9.48 -8.84
CA THR A 124 2.25 10.18 -9.63
C THR A 124 2.81 11.44 -10.28
N GLN A 125 3.55 12.27 -9.53
CA GLN A 125 4.17 13.48 -10.05
C GLN A 125 5.20 13.17 -11.13
N VAL A 126 6.05 12.16 -10.89
CA VAL A 126 7.06 11.66 -11.83
C VAL A 126 6.41 11.24 -13.15
N ARG A 127 5.38 10.39 -13.08
CA ARG A 127 4.67 9.93 -14.28
C ARG A 127 4.06 11.09 -15.07
N TYR A 128 3.41 12.01 -14.38
CA TYR A 128 2.80 13.18 -15.02
C TYR A 128 3.85 14.09 -15.67
N ARG A 129 5.02 14.26 -15.03
CA ARG A 129 6.11 15.05 -15.62
C ARG A 129 6.67 14.40 -16.86
N LEU A 130 6.92 13.09 -16.84
CA LEU A 130 7.40 12.34 -18.02
C LEU A 130 6.44 12.45 -19.20
N LEU A 131 5.12 12.40 -18.97
CA LEU A 131 4.13 12.62 -20.03
C LEU A 131 4.24 14.01 -20.68
N LYS A 132 4.64 15.03 -19.93
CA LYS A 132 4.87 16.38 -20.46
C LYS A 132 6.19 16.52 -21.22
N LEU A 133 7.19 15.75 -20.83
CA LEU A 133 8.51 15.76 -21.45
C LEU A 133 8.62 14.73 -22.58
N LYS A 134 7.57 13.93 -22.85
CA LYS A 134 7.57 12.80 -23.79
C LYS A 134 8.14 13.17 -25.15
N ASP A 135 7.78 14.33 -25.70
CA ASP A 135 8.18 14.75 -27.05
C ASP A 135 9.68 15.01 -27.13
N SER A 136 10.32 15.36 -26.00
CA SER A 136 11.77 15.54 -25.88
C SER A 136 12.50 14.31 -25.31
N LEU A 137 11.78 13.33 -24.73
CA LEU A 137 12.38 12.10 -24.17
C LEU A 137 12.46 10.95 -25.17
N ILE A 138 11.61 10.92 -26.21
CA ILE A 138 11.57 9.83 -27.19
C ILE A 138 12.97 9.58 -27.78
N ASP A 139 13.70 10.65 -28.10
CA ASP A 139 15.05 10.57 -28.66
C ASP A 139 16.12 10.06 -27.67
N TYR A 140 15.82 10.05 -26.37
CA TYR A 140 16.80 9.80 -25.31
C TYR A 140 16.69 8.46 -24.58
N VAL A 141 15.48 7.89 -24.49
CA VAL A 141 15.22 6.63 -23.74
C VAL A 141 14.51 5.58 -24.59
N GLY A 142 13.98 5.95 -25.77
CA GLY A 142 13.16 5.06 -26.58
C GLY A 142 11.71 4.94 -26.07
N GLN A 143 10.82 4.53 -26.98
CA GLN A 143 9.37 4.56 -26.78
C GLN A 143 8.86 3.59 -25.69
N GLU A 144 9.65 2.57 -25.34
CA GLU A 144 9.29 1.55 -24.34
C GLU A 144 9.24 2.09 -22.89
N TYR A 145 9.89 3.23 -22.63
CA TYR A 145 9.92 3.90 -21.32
C TYR A 145 8.80 4.91 -21.12
N LEU A 146 7.93 5.11 -22.11
CA LEU A 146 6.80 6.02 -22.01
C LEU A 146 5.57 5.35 -21.35
N PRO A 147 4.72 6.12 -20.63
CA PRO A 147 3.57 5.58 -19.92
C PRO A 147 2.41 5.12 -20.80
#